data_AF-A0A0S2I4X0-F1
#
_entry.id   AF-A0A0S2I4X0-F1
#
_cell.length_a   1.000
_cell.length_b   1.000
_cell.length_c   1.000
_cell.angle_alpha   90.00
_cell.angle_beta   90.00
_cell.angle_gamma   90.00
#
_symmetry.space_group_name_H-M   'P 1'
#
loop_
_entity.id
_entity.type
_entity.pdbx_description
1 polymer ?
#
loop_
_entity_poly.entity_id
_entity_poly.type
_entity_poly.pdbx_seq_one_letter_code
_entity_poly.pdbx_strand_id
1 'polypeptide(L)'
;MEIYFDNLENTLKSELSKATENLKVVVGWLDFSLFEQTFTELREKNVDIDIIVDDNSINHRFPRSVSNLESLGVKIKFQRMITGTYGHMHHKFCIIDSRTIITGSYNWTFTANNYSFENFIIIRDNREAIDKFSDEFDVIKHMTSQRLNSIQYLKNCEDQDCNGKMVNLLIYGPHVEKYGEMVGDIIEVCSENPYEHYKTIELSVIDNTISRIADEIFYQFELVNEEFELTGEELTQEKIDEINKELDYSTERRYMVYSNNHGINNSEKNIIHGWGKILSYPMYNKHEDPGNFVKIYWKDRFVKDKIEDEYDDTFDLY
;
A
#
# COMPACT_ATOMS: atom_id res chain seq x y z
N MET A 1 15.15 -15.06 15.26
CA MET A 1 13.78 -14.59 15.55
C MET A 1 13.50 -14.91 17.00
N GLU A 2 13.13 -13.91 17.79
CA GLU A 2 12.82 -14.05 19.22
C GLU A 2 11.31 -13.85 19.40
N ILE A 3 10.66 -14.62 20.27
CA ILE A 3 9.21 -14.59 20.48
C ILE A 3 8.93 -14.43 21.97
N TYR A 4 8.05 -13.51 22.31
CA TYR A 4 7.67 -13.20 23.69
C TYR A 4 6.16 -13.27 23.86
N PHE A 5 5.73 -13.92 24.95
CA PHE A 5 4.34 -14.03 25.38
C PHE A 5 4.10 -13.34 26.73
N ASP A 6 5.18 -13.07 27.47
CA ASP A 6 5.15 -12.52 28.83
C ASP A 6 6.16 -11.37 28.96
N ASN A 7 6.02 -10.55 30.01
CA ASN A 7 6.93 -9.42 30.29
C ASN A 7 7.12 -8.47 29.08
N LEU A 8 6.02 -8.26 28.34
CA LEU A 8 6.03 -7.59 27.05
C LEU A 8 6.44 -6.12 27.17
N GLU A 9 5.88 -5.38 28.13
CA GLU A 9 6.19 -3.96 28.32
C GLU A 9 7.68 -3.72 28.59
N ASN A 10 8.27 -4.46 29.54
CA ASN A 10 9.68 -4.28 29.91
C ASN A 10 10.63 -4.70 28.79
N THR A 11 10.30 -5.81 28.12
CA THR A 11 11.09 -6.29 26.98
C THR A 11 11.05 -5.27 25.85
N LEU A 12 9.87 -4.75 25.52
CA LEU A 12 9.70 -3.71 24.52
C LEU A 12 10.49 -2.45 24.87
N LYS A 13 10.34 -1.91 26.09
CA LYS A 13 11.09 -0.72 26.55
C LYS A 13 12.61 -0.94 26.46
N SER A 14 13.09 -2.12 26.85
CA SER A 14 14.50 -2.50 26.74
C SER A 14 14.97 -2.48 25.30
N GLU A 15 14.21 -3.06 24.36
CA GLU A 15 14.57 -3.04 22.95
C GLU A 15 14.53 -1.64 22.34
N LEU A 16 13.49 -0.84 22.63
CA LEU A 16 13.39 0.53 22.17
C LEU A 16 14.59 1.36 22.63
N SER A 17 15.05 1.17 23.87
CA SER A 17 16.19 1.92 24.44
C SER A 17 17.52 1.74 23.69
N LYS A 18 17.61 0.69 22.84
CA LYS A 18 18.77 0.39 21.98
C LYS A 18 18.81 1.21 20.70
N ALA A 19 17.75 1.94 20.35
CA ALA A 19 17.73 2.80 19.17
C ALA A 19 18.82 3.88 19.25
N THR A 20 19.47 4.15 18.13
CA THR A 20 20.59 5.08 18.00
C THR A 20 20.41 6.13 16.91
N GLU A 21 19.56 5.87 15.92
CA GLU A 21 19.33 6.74 14.77
C GLU A 21 17.86 7.09 14.59
N ASN A 22 17.00 6.07 14.48
CA ASN A 22 15.58 6.27 14.18
C ASN A 22 14.68 5.20 14.82
N LEU A 23 13.48 5.63 15.19
CA LEU A 23 12.42 4.80 15.70
C LEU A 23 11.10 5.16 14.99
N LYS A 24 10.58 4.21 14.22
CA LYS A 24 9.26 4.30 13.57
C LYS A 24 8.28 3.42 14.32
N VAL A 25 7.18 3.96 14.82
CA VAL A 25 6.16 3.22 15.59
C VAL A 25 4.81 3.32 14.89
N VAL A 26 4.13 2.19 14.70
CA VAL A 26 2.75 2.11 14.24
C VAL A 26 1.98 1.16 15.14
N VAL A 27 1.15 1.71 16.03
CA VAL A 27 0.38 0.90 16.99
C VAL A 27 -1.04 1.39 17.08
N GLY A 28 -2.00 0.47 17.08
CA GLY A 28 -3.42 0.83 17.19
C GLY A 28 -3.68 1.66 18.44
N TRP A 29 -3.23 1.16 19.60
CA TRP A 29 -3.38 1.84 20.89
C TRP A 29 -2.05 1.97 21.63
N LEU A 30 -1.82 3.16 22.18
CA LEU A 30 -0.64 3.54 22.93
C LEU A 30 -1.02 4.34 24.17
N ASP A 31 -0.64 3.82 25.33
CA ASP A 31 -0.65 4.57 26.58
C ASP A 31 0.60 5.46 26.63
N PHE A 32 0.49 6.69 26.12
CA PHE A 32 1.64 7.59 25.99
C PHE A 32 2.37 7.81 27.32
N SER A 33 1.64 7.91 28.45
CA SER A 33 2.27 8.06 29.77
C SER A 33 3.13 6.88 30.18
N LEU A 34 2.86 5.67 29.65
CA LEU A 34 3.61 4.45 29.98
C LEU A 34 4.98 4.42 29.30
N PHE A 35 5.09 5.03 28.12
CA PHE A 35 6.30 5.03 27.28
C PHE A 35 6.99 6.41 27.20
N GLU A 36 6.42 7.45 27.82
CA GLU A 36 6.91 8.83 27.78
C GLU A 36 8.39 8.94 28.16
N GLN A 37 8.81 8.29 29.26
CA GLN A 37 10.20 8.30 29.69
C GLN A 37 11.12 7.67 28.64
N THR A 38 10.74 6.51 28.09
CA THR A 38 11.53 5.81 27.06
C THR A 38 11.72 6.68 25.83
N PHE A 39 10.67 7.33 25.33
CA PHE A 39 10.79 8.23 24.19
C PHE A 39 11.59 9.49 24.52
N THR A 40 11.47 10.03 25.73
CA THR A 40 12.27 11.18 26.18
C THR A 40 13.76 10.85 26.15
N GLU A 41 14.16 9.72 26.74
CA GLU A 41 15.56 9.25 26.76
C GLU A 41 16.12 9.02 25.35
N LEU A 42 15.29 8.55 24.41
CA LEU A 42 15.69 8.40 23.00
C LEU A 42 15.87 9.75 22.31
N ARG A 43 15.02 10.74 22.58
CA ARG A 43 15.18 12.11 22.06
C ARG A 43 16.42 12.79 22.62
N GLU A 44 16.77 12.57 23.88
CA GLU A 44 18.03 13.03 24.47
C GLU A 44 19.27 12.45 23.76
N LYS A 45 19.15 11.24 23.21
CA LYS A 45 20.17 10.60 22.34
C LYS A 45 20.12 11.08 20.87
N ASN A 46 19.25 12.04 20.53
CA ASN A 46 18.99 12.53 19.17
C ASN A 46 18.39 11.49 18.19
N VAL A 47 17.75 10.43 18.68
CA VAL A 47 17.06 9.45 17.84
C VAL A 47 15.82 10.08 17.21
N ASP A 48 15.65 10.07 15.89
CA ASP A 48 14.43 10.56 15.22
C ASP A 48 13.25 9.62 15.52
N ILE A 49 12.13 10.16 16.01
CA ILE A 49 10.98 9.35 16.43
C ILE A 49 9.74 9.80 15.68
N ASP A 50 9.15 8.87 14.94
CA ASP A 50 7.84 9.01 14.33
C ASP A 50 6.88 7.96 14.91
N ILE A 51 5.74 8.41 15.42
CA ILE A 51 4.70 7.57 16.02
C ILE A 51 3.39 7.79 15.26
N ILE A 52 2.77 6.70 14.82
CA ILE A 52 1.44 6.70 14.22
C ILE A 52 0.51 5.83 15.05
N VAL A 53 -0.63 6.39 15.46
CA VAL A 53 -1.65 5.72 16.27
C VAL A 53 -3.04 5.91 15.67
N ASP A 54 -3.99 5.05 16.01
CA ASP A 54 -5.39 5.21 15.58
C ASP A 54 -6.00 6.49 16.19
N ASP A 55 -6.74 7.28 15.41
CA ASP A 55 -7.40 8.50 15.92
C ASP A 55 -8.68 8.15 16.70
N ASN A 56 -8.51 7.76 17.97
CA ASN A 56 -9.59 7.31 18.83
C ASN A 56 -9.47 7.80 20.29
N SER A 57 -10.54 7.58 21.06
CA SER A 57 -10.65 8.02 22.44
C SER A 57 -9.72 7.30 23.43
N ILE A 58 -9.03 6.24 23.01
CA ILE A 58 -8.01 5.57 23.84
C ILE A 58 -6.72 6.39 23.78
N ASN A 59 -6.26 6.73 22.57
CA ASN A 59 -5.02 7.48 22.36
C ASN A 59 -5.13 8.95 22.79
N HIS A 60 -6.33 9.54 22.73
CA HIS A 60 -6.58 10.93 23.18
C HIS A 60 -6.63 11.12 24.71
N ARG A 61 -6.45 10.07 25.52
CA ARG A 61 -6.49 10.17 27.00
C ARG A 61 -5.25 10.84 27.60
N PHE A 62 -4.20 11.08 26.81
CA PHE A 62 -2.88 11.47 27.29
C PHE A 62 -2.38 12.82 26.71
N PRO A 63 -3.18 13.91 26.68
CA PRO A 63 -2.81 15.14 26.00
C PRO A 63 -1.53 15.78 26.54
N ARG A 64 -1.24 15.62 27.85
CA ARG A 64 -0.02 16.13 28.48
C ARG A 64 1.23 15.42 27.96
N SER A 65 1.22 14.08 27.94
CA SER A 65 2.35 13.28 27.47
C SER A 65 2.59 13.49 25.98
N VAL A 66 1.52 13.54 25.17
CA VAL A 66 1.61 13.86 23.74
C VAL A 66 2.26 15.23 23.53
N SER A 67 1.75 16.27 24.19
CA SER A 67 2.30 17.63 24.06
C SER A 67 3.76 17.73 24.52
N ASN A 68 4.14 17.02 25.59
CA ASN A 68 5.53 16.98 26.06
C ASN A 68 6.45 16.33 25.01
N LEU A 69 6.07 15.18 24.47
CA LEU A 69 6.83 14.46 23.45
C LEU A 69 6.95 15.27 22.15
N GLU A 70 5.87 15.91 21.69
CA GLU A 70 5.91 16.81 20.53
C GLU A 70 6.87 17.99 20.76
N SER A 71 6.92 18.55 21.98
CA SER A 71 7.86 19.63 22.31
C SER A 71 9.33 19.20 22.28
N LEU A 72 9.60 17.89 22.44
CA LEU A 72 10.92 17.27 22.29
C LEU A 72 11.22 16.87 20.83
N GLY A 73 10.30 17.15 19.91
CA GLY A 73 10.44 16.86 18.48
C GLY A 73 10.02 15.45 18.08
N VAL A 74 9.30 14.71 18.92
CA VAL A 74 8.64 13.46 18.50
C VAL A 74 7.50 13.80 17.55
N LYS A 75 7.48 13.19 16.36
CA LYS A 75 6.39 13.38 15.39
C LYS A 75 5.28 12.39 15.71
N ILE A 76 4.10 12.88 16.09
CA ILE A 76 2.95 12.04 16.43
C ILE A 76 1.83 12.29 15.41
N LYS A 77 1.36 11.23 14.75
CA LYS A 77 0.23 11.26 13.83
C LYS A 77 -0.92 10.42 14.37
N PHE A 78 -2.10 11.03 14.49
CA PHE A 78 -3.35 10.32 14.74
C PHE A 78 -3.99 9.97 13.38
N GLN A 79 -3.95 8.70 13.01
CA GLN A 79 -4.52 8.21 11.76
C GLN A 79 -6.03 8.06 11.90
N ARG A 80 -6.75 9.00 11.30
CA ARG A 80 -8.21 8.97 11.24
C ARG A 80 -8.70 8.11 10.08
N MET A 81 -9.47 7.09 10.42
CA MET A 81 -10.22 6.26 9.48
C MET A 81 -11.53 6.95 9.05
N ILE A 82 -12.17 6.44 8.00
CA ILE A 82 -13.39 7.03 7.44
C ILE A 82 -14.53 7.06 8.47
N THR A 83 -15.14 8.24 8.63
CA THR A 83 -16.35 8.42 9.43
C THR A 83 -17.50 7.55 8.92
N GLY A 84 -18.14 6.82 9.84
CA GLY A 84 -19.24 5.91 9.50
C GLY A 84 -18.81 4.48 9.17
N THR A 85 -17.49 4.20 9.13
CA THR A 85 -16.96 2.84 9.10
C THR A 85 -16.51 2.40 10.50
N TYR A 86 -16.52 1.10 10.76
CA TYR A 86 -15.94 0.49 11.98
C TYR A 86 -14.45 0.15 11.80
N GLY A 87 -13.78 0.79 10.83
CA GLY A 87 -12.37 0.53 10.52
C GLY A 87 -11.43 1.21 11.52
N HIS A 88 -10.30 0.55 11.78
CA HIS A 88 -9.24 1.04 12.68
C HIS A 88 -7.87 0.87 12.01
N MET A 89 -6.95 1.81 12.26
CA MET A 89 -5.52 1.57 12.03
C MET A 89 -5.04 0.64 13.15
N HIS A 90 -5.06 -0.67 12.92
CA HIS A 90 -4.88 -1.68 13.98
C HIS A 90 -3.52 -2.39 13.94
N HIS A 91 -2.55 -1.88 13.19
CA HIS A 91 -1.18 -2.41 13.21
C HIS A 91 -0.58 -2.35 14.61
N LYS A 92 0.37 -3.24 14.92
CA LYS A 92 1.25 -3.13 16.10
C LYS A 92 2.66 -3.53 15.70
N PHE A 93 3.41 -2.57 15.16
CA PHE A 93 4.82 -2.77 14.86
C PHE A 93 5.66 -1.54 15.15
N CYS A 94 6.96 -1.74 15.34
CA CYS A 94 7.95 -0.67 15.25
C CYS A 94 9.19 -1.15 14.50
N ILE A 95 9.93 -0.17 13.96
CA ILE A 95 11.21 -0.36 13.28
C ILE A 95 12.24 0.47 14.03
N ILE A 96 13.31 -0.17 14.47
CA ILE A 96 14.43 0.44 15.18
C ILE A 96 15.64 0.43 14.24
N ASP A 97 16.20 1.61 13.99
CA ASP A 97 17.42 1.87 13.22
C ASP A 97 17.45 1.16 11.85
N SER A 98 16.29 0.99 11.21
CA SER A 98 16.13 0.21 9.95
C SER A 98 16.82 -1.16 10.00
N ARG A 99 16.81 -1.82 11.17
CA ARG A 99 17.51 -3.09 11.43
C ARG A 99 16.70 -4.08 12.24
N THR A 100 15.88 -3.59 13.17
CA THR A 100 15.06 -4.45 14.03
C THR A 100 13.59 -4.10 13.85
N ILE A 101 12.77 -5.12 13.65
CA ILE A 101 11.30 -5.02 13.67
C ILE A 101 10.81 -5.69 14.93
N ILE A 102 9.86 -5.06 15.60
CA ILE A 102 9.05 -5.69 16.65
C ILE A 102 7.61 -5.65 16.17
N THR A 103 6.92 -6.79 16.11
CA THR A 103 5.52 -6.86 15.66
C THR A 103 4.76 -7.98 16.37
N GLY A 104 3.44 -7.85 16.51
CA GLY A 104 2.63 -8.87 17.16
C GLY A 104 1.18 -8.44 17.38
N SER A 105 0.53 -9.06 18.35
CA SER A 105 -0.82 -8.68 18.80
C SER A 105 -0.78 -7.53 19.83
N TYR A 106 0.33 -7.38 20.54
CA TYR A 106 0.48 -6.50 21.70
C TYR A 106 0.28 -5.01 21.36
N ASN A 107 -0.85 -4.44 21.81
CA ASN A 107 -0.99 -2.98 21.91
C ASN A 107 -0.14 -2.44 23.06
N TRP A 108 0.34 -1.20 22.93
CA TRP A 108 1.28 -0.60 23.89
C TRP A 108 0.50 0.06 25.04
N THR A 109 -0.32 -0.73 25.73
CA THR A 109 -1.22 -0.25 26.79
C THR A 109 -1.06 -1.07 28.07
N PHE A 110 -1.41 -0.45 29.20
CA PHE A 110 -1.48 -1.09 30.50
C PHE A 110 -2.43 -2.30 30.48
N THR A 111 -3.56 -2.16 29.79
CA THR A 111 -4.55 -3.25 29.69
C THR A 111 -4.00 -4.45 28.92
N ALA A 112 -3.34 -4.22 27.78
CA ALA A 112 -2.74 -5.28 27.00
C ALA A 112 -1.65 -6.03 27.81
N ASN A 113 -0.86 -5.30 28.60
CA ASN A 113 0.22 -5.89 29.40
C ASN A 113 -0.27 -6.73 30.59
N ASN A 114 -1.37 -6.34 31.24
CA ASN A 114 -1.79 -6.93 32.52
C ASN A 114 -3.01 -7.85 32.42
N TYR A 115 -3.83 -7.70 31.38
CA TYR A 115 -5.16 -8.33 31.33
C TYR A 115 -5.49 -8.98 29.98
N SER A 116 -4.56 -9.03 29.03
CA SER A 116 -4.76 -9.65 27.72
C SER A 116 -3.70 -10.71 27.44
N PHE A 117 -4.07 -11.77 26.71
CA PHE A 117 -3.11 -12.68 26.13
C PHE A 117 -2.57 -12.04 24.87
N GLU A 118 -1.27 -11.75 24.88
CA GLU A 118 -0.62 -10.96 23.85
C GLU A 118 0.74 -11.58 23.53
N ASN A 119 1.27 -11.26 22.36
CA ASN A 119 2.62 -11.62 21.99
C ASN A 119 3.25 -10.57 21.07
N PHE A 120 4.57 -10.61 20.98
CA PHE A 120 5.28 -10.04 19.84
C PHE A 120 6.49 -10.89 19.47
N ILE A 121 6.97 -10.70 18.26
CA ILE A 121 8.21 -11.25 17.73
C ILE A 121 9.19 -10.13 17.47
N ILE A 122 10.48 -10.44 17.63
CA ILE A 122 11.58 -9.58 17.22
C ILE A 122 12.28 -10.22 16.03
N ILE A 123 12.35 -9.46 14.95
CA ILE A 123 13.05 -9.82 13.71
C ILE A 123 14.22 -8.86 13.56
N ARG A 124 15.44 -9.40 13.42
CA ARG A 124 16.68 -8.63 13.32
C ARG A 124 17.36 -8.88 11.98
N ASP A 125 17.90 -7.82 11.40
CA ASP A 125 18.75 -7.80 10.21
C ASP A 125 18.15 -8.55 8.99
N ASN A 126 16.82 -8.64 8.93
CA ASN A 126 16.10 -9.16 7.77
C ASN A 126 15.71 -8.00 6.86
N ARG A 127 16.53 -7.72 5.84
CA ARG A 127 16.35 -6.58 4.93
C ARG A 127 14.99 -6.59 4.25
N GLU A 128 14.59 -7.73 3.70
CA GLU A 128 13.31 -7.88 3.01
C GLU A 128 12.13 -7.50 3.93
N ALA A 129 12.13 -8.00 5.17
CA ALA A 129 11.10 -7.61 6.13
C ALA A 129 11.20 -6.12 6.50
N ILE A 130 12.40 -5.58 6.72
CA ILE A 130 12.61 -4.16 7.07
C ILE A 130 12.09 -3.23 5.98
N ASP A 131 12.40 -3.53 4.72
CA ASP A 131 11.91 -2.79 3.56
C ASP A 131 10.37 -2.87 3.54
N LYS A 132 9.82 -4.08 3.72
CA LYS A 132 8.37 -4.28 3.72
C LYS A 132 7.62 -3.54 4.84
N PHE A 133 8.19 -3.47 6.05
CA PHE A 133 7.58 -2.70 7.14
C PHE A 133 7.80 -1.20 6.99
N SER A 134 8.94 -0.77 6.44
CA SER A 134 9.24 0.64 6.19
C SER A 134 8.30 1.23 5.15
N ASP A 135 8.01 0.47 4.10
CA ASP A 135 7.06 0.86 3.07
C ASP A 135 5.62 0.97 3.63
N GLU A 136 5.16 0.02 4.45
CA GLU A 136 3.85 0.15 5.14
C GLU A 136 3.79 1.37 6.04
N PHE A 137 4.87 1.62 6.80
CA PHE A 137 4.96 2.83 7.61
C PHE A 137 4.79 4.09 6.75
N ASP A 138 5.47 4.18 5.61
CA ASP A 138 5.39 5.35 4.72
C ASP A 138 4.01 5.49 4.06
N VAL A 139 3.35 4.38 3.71
CA VAL A 139 1.95 4.38 3.25
C VAL A 139 1.03 4.99 4.30
N ILE A 140 1.08 4.51 5.55
CA ILE A 140 0.23 5.01 6.63
C ILE A 140 0.60 6.46 6.96
N LYS A 141 1.88 6.81 7.00
CA LYS A 141 2.37 8.16 7.30
C LYS A 141 1.81 9.21 6.35
N HIS A 142 1.68 8.89 5.07
CA HIS A 142 1.14 9.82 4.08
C HIS A 142 -0.38 9.67 3.84
N MET A 143 -1.02 8.63 4.37
CA MET A 143 -2.46 8.41 4.21
C MET A 143 -3.29 9.48 4.96
N THR A 144 -4.10 10.24 4.25
CA THR A 144 -5.06 11.21 4.85
C THR A 144 -6.48 10.64 4.87
N SER A 145 -7.33 11.17 5.76
CA SER A 145 -8.74 10.76 5.78
C SER A 145 -9.49 11.19 4.51
N GLN A 146 -9.13 12.33 3.93
CA GLN A 146 -9.64 12.77 2.64
C GLN A 146 -9.32 11.75 1.56
N ARG A 147 -8.07 11.28 1.51
CA ARG A 147 -7.64 10.26 0.57
C ARG A 147 -8.31 8.90 0.79
N LEU A 148 -8.46 8.47 2.04
CA LEU A 148 -9.21 7.26 2.35
C LEU A 148 -10.65 7.36 1.85
N ASN A 149 -11.34 8.49 2.14
CA ASN A 149 -12.69 8.73 1.64
C ASN A 149 -12.75 8.66 0.12
N SER A 150 -11.77 9.26 -0.55
CA SER A 150 -11.79 9.37 -2.00
C SER A 150 -11.51 8.02 -2.69
N ILE A 151 -10.73 7.13 -2.07
CA ILE A 151 -10.50 5.75 -2.55
C ILE A 151 -11.72 4.86 -2.31
N GLN A 152 -12.37 4.97 -1.15
CA GLN A 152 -13.44 4.03 -0.75
C GLN A 152 -14.83 4.46 -1.22
N TYR A 153 -15.07 5.76 -1.39
CA TYR A 153 -16.37 6.28 -1.81
C TYR A 153 -16.43 6.40 -3.33
N LEU A 154 -16.88 5.32 -3.98
CA LEU A 154 -17.08 5.28 -5.42
C LEU A 154 -18.36 5.99 -5.85
N LYS A 155 -18.28 6.73 -6.95
CA LYS A 155 -19.45 7.32 -7.61
C LYS A 155 -20.36 6.20 -8.14
N ASN A 156 -21.66 6.47 -8.22
CA ASN A 156 -22.56 5.59 -8.96
C ASN A 156 -22.33 5.76 -10.47
N CYS A 157 -22.65 4.72 -11.23
CA CYS A 157 -22.81 4.81 -12.67
C CYS A 157 -23.79 5.95 -13.02
N GLU A 158 -23.52 6.68 -14.11
CA GLU A 158 -24.34 7.80 -14.56
C GLU A 158 -25.69 7.32 -15.15
N ASP A 159 -25.75 6.09 -15.65
CA ASP A 159 -26.99 5.43 -16.08
C ASP A 159 -27.86 5.09 -14.87
N GLN A 160 -29.12 5.56 -14.90
CA GLN A 160 -30.11 5.38 -13.84
C GLN A 160 -30.56 3.93 -13.67
N ASP A 161 -30.46 3.11 -14.71
CA ASP A 161 -30.82 1.69 -14.69
C ASP A 161 -29.63 0.79 -14.29
N CYS A 162 -28.44 1.37 -14.11
CA CYS A 162 -27.23 0.67 -13.69
C CYS A 162 -26.91 0.92 -12.21
N ASN A 163 -26.81 -0.15 -11.42
CA ASN A 163 -26.41 -0.07 -10.01
C ASN A 163 -24.90 -0.09 -9.79
N GLY A 164 -24.11 -0.05 -10.87
CA GLY A 164 -22.66 -0.15 -10.82
C GLY A 164 -21.98 1.05 -10.18
N LYS A 165 -20.71 0.83 -9.82
CA LYS A 165 -19.83 1.86 -9.26
C LYS A 165 -18.74 2.21 -10.26
N MET A 166 -18.37 3.49 -10.30
CA MET A 166 -17.31 3.95 -11.17
C MET A 166 -15.96 3.80 -10.47
N VAL A 167 -15.05 3.07 -11.11
CA VAL A 167 -13.65 2.91 -10.72
C VAL A 167 -12.75 3.53 -11.78
N ASN A 168 -11.52 3.86 -11.41
CA ASN A 168 -10.56 4.49 -12.31
C ASN A 168 -9.37 3.55 -12.50
N LEU A 169 -9.06 3.22 -13.74
CA LEU A 169 -8.00 2.30 -14.11
C LEU A 169 -6.91 3.06 -14.86
N LEU A 170 -5.66 2.89 -14.46
CA LEU A 170 -4.50 3.33 -15.23
C LEU A 170 -4.07 2.20 -16.15
N ILE A 171 -4.27 2.35 -17.46
CA ILE A 171 -4.03 1.28 -18.43
C ILE A 171 -2.88 1.69 -19.35
N TYR A 172 -1.85 0.87 -19.38
CA TYR A 172 -0.70 1.05 -20.26
C TYR A 172 -0.99 0.44 -21.64
N GLY A 173 -0.71 1.23 -22.68
CA GLY A 173 -0.74 0.75 -24.05
C GLY A 173 0.35 -0.30 -24.34
N PRO A 174 0.30 -0.97 -25.51
CA PRO A 174 1.41 -1.78 -25.98
C PRO A 174 2.67 -0.90 -26.11
N HIS A 175 3.87 -1.46 -25.88
CA HIS A 175 5.12 -0.69 -25.98
C HIS A 175 5.23 -0.04 -27.37
N VAL A 176 5.11 1.29 -27.46
CA VAL A 176 5.34 2.03 -28.71
C VAL A 176 6.74 2.65 -28.69
N GLU A 177 7.57 2.20 -29.62
CA GLU A 177 9.01 2.42 -29.69
C GLU A 177 9.47 3.89 -29.83
N LYS A 178 10.67 4.13 -29.28
CA LYS A 178 11.88 4.83 -29.84
C LYS A 178 12.66 5.58 -28.76
N TYR A 179 12.00 5.93 -27.65
CA TYR A 179 12.60 6.62 -26.50
C TYR A 179 12.37 5.94 -25.13
N GLY A 180 11.63 4.82 -25.07
CA GLY A 180 11.57 3.96 -23.89
C GLY A 180 10.72 4.46 -22.73
N GLU A 181 9.80 5.41 -22.95
CA GLU A 181 8.84 5.86 -21.93
C GLU A 181 7.49 5.16 -22.15
N MET A 182 6.97 4.51 -21.11
CA MET A 182 5.61 3.99 -21.16
C MET A 182 4.59 5.06 -20.86
N VAL A 183 3.56 5.06 -21.69
CA VAL A 183 2.45 5.99 -21.64
C VAL A 183 1.22 5.22 -21.23
N GLY A 184 0.56 5.67 -20.16
CA GLY A 184 -0.70 5.09 -19.70
C GLY A 184 -1.85 6.10 -19.77
N ASP A 185 -3.06 5.60 -19.93
CA ASP A 185 -4.29 6.38 -19.95
C ASP A 185 -5.14 6.04 -18.72
N ILE A 186 -5.84 7.03 -18.17
CA ILE A 186 -6.75 6.83 -17.04
C ILE A 186 -8.18 6.73 -17.56
N ILE A 187 -8.84 5.61 -17.27
CA ILE A 187 -10.21 5.33 -17.71
C ILE A 187 -11.12 5.16 -16.49
N GLU A 188 -12.25 5.86 -16.47
CA GLU A 188 -13.36 5.59 -15.54
C GLU A 188 -14.20 4.46 -16.11
N VAL A 189 -14.33 3.34 -15.41
CA VAL A 189 -15.05 2.13 -15.85
C VAL A 189 -16.14 1.76 -14.83
N CYS A 190 -17.31 1.35 -15.31
CA CYS A 190 -18.39 0.86 -14.46
C CYS A 190 -18.16 -0.59 -14.02
N SER A 191 -18.37 -0.88 -12.75
CA SER A 191 -18.17 -2.21 -12.16
C SER A 191 -19.18 -3.28 -12.57
N GLU A 192 -20.28 -2.92 -13.24
CA GLU A 192 -21.35 -3.87 -13.64
C GLU A 192 -21.50 -3.95 -15.17
N ASN A 193 -21.33 -2.82 -15.86
CA ASN A 193 -21.42 -2.72 -17.32
C ASN A 193 -20.15 -2.06 -17.90
N PRO A 194 -18.96 -2.68 -17.72
CA PRO A 194 -17.68 -2.04 -18.07
C PRO A 194 -17.54 -1.75 -19.57
N TYR A 195 -18.18 -2.54 -20.43
CA TYR A 195 -18.08 -2.43 -21.89
C TYR A 195 -19.00 -1.36 -22.51
N GLU A 196 -20.05 -0.96 -21.80
CA GLU A 196 -20.98 0.07 -22.27
C GLU A 196 -20.74 1.41 -21.54
N HIS A 197 -20.33 1.34 -20.27
CA HIS A 197 -20.23 2.50 -19.39
C HIS A 197 -18.78 2.72 -18.96
N TYR A 198 -18.00 3.32 -19.84
CA TYR A 198 -16.65 3.80 -19.54
C TYR A 198 -16.38 5.15 -20.21
N LYS A 199 -15.35 5.86 -19.73
CA LYS A 199 -14.82 7.06 -20.39
C LYS A 199 -13.36 7.30 -20.01
N THR A 200 -12.59 7.79 -20.96
CA THR A 200 -11.23 8.25 -20.70
C THR A 200 -11.25 9.56 -19.90
N ILE A 201 -10.64 9.56 -18.72
CA ILE A 201 -10.49 10.74 -17.86
C ILE A 201 -9.25 11.56 -18.24
N GLU A 202 -8.14 10.87 -18.49
CA GLU A 202 -6.85 11.49 -18.76
C GLU A 202 -6.06 10.66 -19.77
N LEU A 203 -5.50 11.33 -20.78
CA LEU A 203 -4.68 10.72 -21.80
C LEU A 203 -3.20 11.03 -21.58
N SER A 204 -2.35 10.09 -21.94
CA SER A 204 -0.90 10.21 -21.97
C SER A 204 -0.29 10.63 -20.64
N VAL A 205 -0.67 9.91 -19.58
CA VAL A 205 -0.05 10.05 -18.26
C VAL A 205 1.37 9.50 -18.34
N ILE A 206 2.33 10.42 -18.47
CA ILE A 206 3.76 10.12 -18.41
C ILE A 206 4.20 10.28 -16.97
N ASP A 207 4.55 9.15 -16.39
CA ASP A 207 5.09 9.10 -15.04
C ASP A 207 6.38 8.30 -15.03
N ASN A 208 7.52 8.97 -14.95
CA ASN A 208 8.82 8.30 -15.04
C ASN A 208 9.02 7.29 -13.90
N THR A 209 8.33 7.43 -12.77
CA THR A 209 8.43 6.48 -11.67
C THR A 209 7.57 5.25 -11.95
N ILE A 210 6.32 5.46 -12.35
CA ILE A 210 5.39 4.36 -12.61
C ILE A 210 5.75 3.64 -13.91
N SER A 211 6.15 4.37 -14.96
CA SER A 211 6.73 3.80 -16.19
C SER A 211 7.88 2.87 -15.85
N ARG A 212 8.89 3.33 -15.09
CA ARG A 212 10.03 2.49 -14.73
C ARG A 212 9.63 1.24 -13.94
N ILE A 213 8.65 1.36 -13.05
CA ILE A 213 8.12 0.22 -12.28
C ILE A 213 7.41 -0.75 -13.21
N ALA A 214 6.48 -0.25 -14.02
CA ALA A 214 5.76 -1.06 -14.97
C ALA A 214 6.72 -1.68 -16.01
N ASP A 215 7.80 -1.00 -16.42
CA ASP A 215 8.84 -1.53 -17.30
C ASP A 215 9.59 -2.67 -16.62
N GLU A 216 9.97 -2.50 -15.34
CA GLU A 216 10.61 -3.55 -14.54
C GLU A 216 9.68 -4.77 -14.38
N ILE A 217 8.38 -4.53 -14.19
CA ILE A 217 7.34 -5.57 -14.10
C ILE A 217 7.17 -6.30 -15.42
N PHE A 218 6.98 -5.57 -16.52
CA PHE A 218 6.78 -6.15 -17.84
C PHE A 218 8.01 -6.91 -18.29
N TYR A 219 9.20 -6.41 -17.98
CA TYR A 219 10.44 -7.14 -18.22
C TYR A 219 10.50 -8.47 -17.45
N GLN A 220 10.06 -8.53 -16.18
CA GLN A 220 9.97 -9.81 -15.47
C GLN A 220 8.97 -10.76 -16.12
N PHE A 221 7.81 -10.27 -16.59
CA PHE A 221 6.83 -11.08 -17.33
C PHE A 221 7.35 -11.56 -18.68
N GLU A 222 8.06 -10.71 -19.43
CA GLU A 222 8.68 -11.06 -20.70
C GLU A 222 9.77 -12.11 -20.51
N LEU A 223 10.65 -11.96 -19.52
CA LEU A 223 11.64 -12.97 -19.18
C LEU A 223 11.01 -14.33 -18.81
N VAL A 224 9.91 -14.29 -18.06
CA VAL A 224 9.12 -15.47 -17.71
C VAL A 224 8.57 -16.17 -18.96
N ASN A 225 8.01 -15.39 -19.89
CA ASN A 225 7.49 -15.92 -21.15
C ASN A 225 8.60 -16.47 -22.06
N GLU A 226 9.76 -15.79 -22.13
CA GLU A 226 10.93 -16.27 -22.87
C GLU A 226 11.48 -17.59 -22.29
N GLU A 227 11.54 -17.72 -20.96
CA GLU A 227 11.97 -18.97 -20.31
C GLU A 227 11.01 -20.13 -20.64
N PHE A 228 9.70 -19.87 -20.68
CA PHE A 228 8.71 -20.83 -21.11
C PHE A 228 8.91 -21.26 -22.58
N GLU A 229 9.09 -20.31 -23.49
CA GLU A 229 9.34 -20.60 -24.91
C GLU A 229 10.61 -21.43 -25.14
N LEU A 230 11.65 -21.21 -24.33
CA LEU A 230 12.94 -21.90 -24.42
C LEU A 230 12.93 -23.31 -23.83
N THR A 231 12.19 -23.52 -22.74
CA THR A 231 12.24 -24.77 -21.96
C THR A 231 11.05 -25.70 -22.23
N GLY A 232 9.92 -25.14 -22.64
CA GLY A 232 8.64 -25.86 -22.74
C GLY A 232 8.08 -26.30 -21.39
N GLU A 233 8.68 -25.87 -20.27
CA GLU A 233 8.19 -26.11 -18.92
C GLU A 233 7.34 -24.92 -18.48
N GLU A 234 6.02 -25.13 -18.31
CA GLU A 234 5.17 -24.13 -17.67
C GLU A 234 5.72 -23.82 -16.27
N LEU A 235 5.89 -22.53 -15.97
CA LEU A 235 6.13 -22.12 -14.59
C LEU A 235 4.99 -22.62 -13.72
N THR A 236 5.33 -23.10 -12.53
CA THR A 236 4.30 -23.47 -11.57
C THR A 236 3.49 -22.24 -11.21
N GLN A 237 2.17 -22.39 -11.06
CA GLN A 237 1.28 -21.33 -10.58
C GLN A 237 1.82 -20.70 -9.29
N GLU A 238 2.46 -21.49 -8.43
CA GLU A 238 3.10 -21.03 -7.19
C GLU A 238 4.23 -20.01 -7.41
N LYS A 239 5.04 -20.18 -8.46
CA LYS A 239 6.14 -19.26 -8.77
C LYS A 239 5.66 -18.01 -9.48
N ILE A 240 4.62 -18.14 -10.31
CA ILE A 240 3.88 -17.00 -10.87
C ILE A 240 3.23 -16.19 -9.74
N ASP A 241 2.60 -16.85 -8.76
CA ASP A 241 1.99 -16.21 -7.60
C ASP A 241 3.03 -15.53 -6.70
N GLU A 242 4.23 -16.09 -6.55
CA GLU A 242 5.33 -15.49 -5.80
C GLU A 242 5.85 -14.21 -6.46
N ILE A 243 6.09 -14.25 -7.77
CA ILE A 243 6.45 -13.08 -8.58
C ILE A 243 5.34 -12.03 -8.50
N ASN A 244 4.09 -12.40 -8.77
CA ASN A 244 2.93 -11.51 -8.66
C ASN A 244 2.82 -10.87 -7.27
N LYS A 245 3.08 -11.63 -6.20
CA LYS A 245 2.99 -11.11 -4.82
C LYS A 245 4.10 -10.12 -4.47
N GLU A 246 5.32 -10.31 -4.95
CA GLU A 246 6.39 -9.33 -4.79
C GLU A 246 6.16 -8.08 -5.65
N LEU A 247 5.61 -8.26 -6.85
CA LEU A 247 5.24 -7.19 -7.76
C LEU A 247 4.07 -6.36 -7.23
N ASP A 248 2.98 -7.00 -6.80
CA ASP A 248 1.81 -6.39 -6.15
C ASP A 248 2.24 -5.53 -4.98
N TYR A 249 3.09 -6.11 -4.12
CA TYR A 249 3.62 -5.46 -2.95
C TYR A 249 4.41 -4.18 -3.31
N SER A 250 5.29 -4.27 -4.31
CA SER A 250 6.14 -3.15 -4.71
C SER A 250 5.38 -2.07 -5.49
N THR A 251 4.36 -2.44 -6.25
CA THR A 251 3.63 -1.52 -7.15
C THR A 251 2.50 -0.80 -6.42
N GLU A 252 1.68 -1.52 -5.65
CA GLU A 252 0.65 -0.94 -4.78
C GLU A 252 1.28 0.16 -3.93
N ARG A 253 2.42 -0.15 -3.30
CA ARG A 253 2.99 0.73 -2.28
C ARG A 253 3.76 1.89 -2.86
N ARG A 254 4.51 1.69 -3.95
CA ARG A 254 5.22 2.80 -4.61
C ARG A 254 4.26 3.73 -5.33
N TYR A 255 3.17 3.22 -5.92
CA TYR A 255 2.12 4.08 -6.47
C TYR A 255 1.41 4.88 -5.35
N MET A 256 1.11 4.24 -4.22
CA MET A 256 0.49 4.91 -3.06
C MET A 256 1.40 5.98 -2.45
N VAL A 257 2.71 5.73 -2.31
CA VAL A 257 3.69 6.73 -1.87
C VAL A 257 3.90 7.82 -2.93
N TYR A 258 3.93 7.46 -4.20
CA TYR A 258 4.11 8.39 -5.32
C TYR A 258 2.96 9.38 -5.43
N SER A 259 1.72 8.89 -5.50
CA SER A 259 0.50 9.70 -5.54
C SER A 259 0.31 10.55 -4.27
N ASN A 260 0.94 10.18 -3.16
CA ASN A 260 0.99 10.97 -1.93
C ASN A 260 2.04 12.10 -1.98
N ASN A 261 3.21 11.86 -2.58
CA ASN A 261 4.33 12.81 -2.58
C ASN A 261 4.27 13.85 -3.71
N HIS A 262 3.65 13.51 -4.85
CA HIS A 262 3.72 14.37 -6.04
C HIS A 262 2.59 15.37 -6.19
N GLY A 263 1.65 15.45 -5.25
CA GLY A 263 0.66 16.53 -5.18
C GLY A 263 0.20 16.98 -6.57
N ILE A 264 -0.28 16.05 -7.40
CA ILE A 264 -0.87 16.41 -8.68
C ILE A 264 -1.92 17.45 -8.33
N ASN A 265 -1.70 18.68 -8.79
CA ASN A 265 -2.37 19.91 -8.32
C ASN A 265 -3.87 19.99 -8.69
N ASN A 266 -4.57 18.85 -8.74
CA ASN A 266 -6.01 18.63 -8.94
C ASN A 266 -6.52 17.42 -8.11
N SER A 267 -6.00 17.30 -6.88
CA SER A 267 -5.85 16.13 -5.99
C SER A 267 -7.10 15.34 -5.54
N GLU A 268 -8.25 15.46 -6.21
CA GLU A 268 -9.44 14.62 -5.95
C GLU A 268 -9.99 13.94 -7.22
N LYS A 269 -9.54 14.33 -8.42
CA LYS A 269 -10.15 13.84 -9.68
C LYS A 269 -9.59 12.53 -10.21
N ASN A 270 -8.32 12.21 -9.95
CA ASN A 270 -7.61 11.13 -10.67
C ASN A 270 -7.04 10.09 -9.70
N ILE A 271 -7.85 9.63 -8.76
CA ILE A 271 -7.51 8.47 -7.93
C ILE A 271 -7.47 7.25 -8.82
N ILE A 272 -6.45 6.43 -8.70
CA ILE A 272 -6.37 5.16 -9.42
C ILE A 272 -6.76 4.04 -8.46
N HIS A 273 -7.73 3.26 -8.89
CA HIS A 273 -8.27 2.12 -8.15
C HIS A 273 -7.69 0.79 -8.64
N GLY A 274 -7.14 0.76 -9.86
CA GLY A 274 -6.44 -0.38 -10.42
C GLY A 274 -5.51 0.04 -11.55
N TRP A 275 -4.54 -0.79 -11.91
CA TRP A 275 -3.74 -0.54 -13.12
C TRP A 275 -3.49 -1.83 -13.89
N GLY A 276 -3.31 -1.69 -15.20
CA GLY A 276 -3.23 -2.81 -16.13
C GLY A 276 -2.44 -2.50 -17.38
N LYS A 277 -2.34 -3.49 -18.28
CA LYS A 277 -1.73 -3.36 -19.60
C LYS A 277 -2.64 -3.96 -20.66
N ILE A 278 -2.65 -3.35 -21.84
CA ILE A 278 -3.19 -3.97 -23.04
C ILE A 278 -2.26 -5.09 -23.50
N LEU A 279 -2.81 -6.29 -23.65
CA LEU A 279 -2.14 -7.47 -24.19
C LEU A 279 -2.91 -7.98 -25.41
N SER A 280 -2.23 -8.68 -26.29
CA SER A 280 -2.86 -9.39 -27.42
C SER A 280 -3.02 -10.87 -27.10
N TYR A 281 -4.14 -11.49 -27.47
CA TYR A 281 -4.27 -12.94 -27.35
C TYR A 281 -3.22 -13.65 -28.20
N PRO A 282 -2.66 -14.79 -27.72
CA PRO A 282 -1.78 -15.61 -28.54
C PRO A 282 -2.53 -16.09 -29.80
N MET A 283 -1.94 -15.91 -30.98
CA MET A 283 -2.56 -16.31 -32.25
C MET A 283 -2.74 -17.83 -32.29
N TYR A 284 -3.98 -18.31 -32.08
CA TYR A 284 -4.32 -19.72 -32.31
C TYR A 284 -4.58 -20.05 -33.79
N ASN A 285 -4.85 -19.05 -34.64
CA ASN A 285 -5.00 -19.19 -36.08
C ASN A 285 -4.54 -17.96 -36.86
N LYS A 286 -3.81 -18.14 -37.97
CA LYS A 286 -3.27 -17.07 -38.85
C LYS A 286 -4.33 -16.21 -39.58
N HIS A 287 -5.61 -16.41 -39.28
CA HIS A 287 -6.74 -15.81 -40.00
C HIS A 287 -7.72 -15.06 -39.09
N GLU A 288 -7.49 -15.04 -37.77
CA GLU A 288 -8.24 -14.21 -36.83
C GLU A 288 -7.31 -13.10 -36.33
N ASP A 289 -7.83 -11.87 -36.30
CA ASP A 289 -7.14 -10.75 -35.68
C ASP A 289 -7.05 -11.06 -34.18
N PRO A 290 -5.85 -11.17 -33.58
CA PRO A 290 -5.75 -11.42 -32.16
C PRO A 290 -6.47 -10.27 -31.44
N GLY A 291 -7.58 -10.58 -30.76
CA GLY A 291 -8.24 -9.60 -29.92
C GLY A 291 -7.23 -9.03 -28.92
N ASN A 292 -7.34 -7.74 -28.64
CA ASN A 292 -6.63 -7.14 -27.52
C ASN A 292 -7.54 -7.15 -26.30
N PHE A 293 -6.95 -7.33 -25.13
CA PHE A 293 -7.64 -7.31 -23.84
C PHE A 293 -6.79 -6.55 -22.83
N VAL A 294 -7.42 -6.03 -21.77
CA VAL A 294 -6.71 -5.39 -20.67
C VAL A 294 -6.53 -6.39 -19.55
N LYS A 295 -5.27 -6.65 -19.16
CA LYS A 295 -4.93 -7.40 -17.95
C LYS A 295 -4.68 -6.46 -16.79
N ILE A 296 -5.39 -6.64 -15.69
CA ILE A 296 -5.19 -5.86 -14.46
C ILE A 296 -4.13 -6.53 -13.59
N TYR A 297 -3.09 -5.78 -13.26
CA TYR A 297 -1.99 -6.24 -12.41
C TYR A 297 -2.12 -5.79 -10.97
N TRP A 298 -2.97 -4.79 -10.68
CA TRP A 298 -3.22 -4.36 -9.31
C TRP A 298 -4.61 -3.80 -9.13
N LYS A 299 -5.15 -3.99 -7.93
CA LYS A 299 -6.43 -3.46 -7.48
C LYS A 299 -6.31 -2.93 -6.06
N ASP A 300 -6.84 -1.75 -5.79
CA ASP A 300 -6.91 -1.20 -4.44
C ASP A 300 -7.75 -2.12 -3.56
N ARG A 301 -7.18 -2.50 -2.41
CA ARG A 301 -7.77 -3.47 -1.48
C ARG A 301 -9.21 -3.13 -1.04
N PHE A 302 -9.60 -1.86 -1.04
CA PHE A 302 -10.91 -1.43 -0.57
C PHE A 302 -12.01 -1.56 -1.64
N VAL A 303 -11.64 -1.64 -2.91
CA VAL A 303 -12.57 -1.67 -4.04
C VAL A 303 -12.26 -2.77 -5.05
N LYS A 304 -11.37 -3.70 -4.70
CA LYS A 304 -10.95 -4.81 -5.57
C LYS A 304 -12.08 -5.71 -6.07
N ASP A 305 -13.21 -5.75 -5.37
CA ASP A 305 -14.41 -6.50 -5.78
C ASP A 305 -15.20 -5.78 -6.89
N LYS A 306 -14.80 -4.55 -7.24
CA LYS A 306 -15.40 -3.71 -8.30
C LYS A 306 -14.55 -3.64 -9.56
N ILE A 307 -13.43 -4.37 -9.61
CA ILE A 307 -12.49 -4.36 -10.71
C ILE A 307 -12.24 -5.80 -11.14
N GLU A 308 -12.44 -6.08 -12.43
CA GLU A 308 -12.20 -7.39 -13.04
C GLU A 308 -10.70 -7.69 -13.09
N ASP A 309 -10.32 -8.96 -13.15
CA ASP A 309 -8.91 -9.33 -13.35
C ASP A 309 -8.47 -9.06 -14.80
N GLU A 310 -9.39 -9.20 -15.75
CA GLU A 310 -9.20 -8.98 -17.19
C GLU A 310 -10.46 -8.36 -17.78
N TYR A 311 -10.30 -7.49 -18.79
CA TYR A 311 -11.40 -6.93 -19.58
C TYR A 311 -11.20 -7.28 -21.05
N ASP A 312 -12.22 -7.87 -21.68
CA ASP A 312 -12.20 -8.30 -23.09
C ASP A 312 -12.43 -7.13 -24.07
N ASP A 313 -11.92 -5.94 -23.74
CA ASP A 313 -11.98 -4.71 -24.53
C ASP A 313 -10.73 -3.87 -24.22
N THR A 314 -10.43 -2.87 -25.05
CA THR A 314 -9.31 -1.94 -24.85
C THR A 314 -9.75 -0.55 -24.40
N PHE A 315 -11.04 -0.33 -24.25
CA PHE A 315 -11.68 0.94 -23.92
C PHE A 315 -11.31 2.06 -24.91
N ASP A 316 -11.30 1.72 -26.20
CA ASP A 316 -10.86 2.60 -27.31
C ASP A 316 -9.42 3.12 -27.19
N LEU A 317 -8.57 2.47 -26.38
CA LEU A 317 -7.14 2.78 -26.27
C LEU A 317 -6.34 2.10 -27.39
N TYR A 318 -5.30 2.78 -27.89
CA TYR A 318 -4.46 2.34 -29.00
C TYR A 318 -3.08 1.86 -28.56
#